data_AF-A0A2M8DFS0-F1
#
_entry.id   AF-A0A2M8DFS0-F1
#
_cell.length_a   1.000
_cell.length_b   1.000
_cell.length_c   1.000
_cell.angle_alpha   90.00
_cell.angle_beta   90.00
_cell.angle_gamma   90.00
#
_symmetry.space_group_name_H-M   'P 1'
#
loop_
_entity.id
_entity.type
_entity.pdbx_description
1 polymer ?
#
loop_
_entity_poly.entity_id
_entity_poly.type
_entity_poly.pdbx_seq_one_letter_code
_entity_poly.pdbx_strand_id
1 'polypeptide(L)'
;MSAGSPPPTTASCPPSRSPRWRGRAAMRDLFVVGIVLASLPITLIRPWVGVLAWTWLSLMSPHRYCWGFATTFPVAELVAIATLVGCLSTADRQPIPRVWQVGVLVCLWSLFGITTTVAFNPDPAFYQLIEVSKVLVMTFATVVLINDRRKLFYWVVVIALSLGLVGLKGGIFTLLTGGQHRVYGPPGTFIGDNNDAALALCMTLPFLYFLPRLVRGLDLGRWWAWLGRAAPVLTLFTAIAVVGTYSRGGFITLAVVLVALTWRSRYRVVVAGVMVIAVVVGAGMVTIQWKARMGTIETAEEEDSSFRGRLGAWEGARNIARARPFTGGGFHAFQGWVWDAYFPPEGQGHDVHSIYFEMLGEHGYPGLAIFLLLLGGSFLQAERMRRRARRLGNTEVETYGAIIQIALAAYAVGGAALGKAYWDYFYDLIILLVLVHTLLPLAADGPAADEAGVAGVAAATVARWRPPERPRGGSPPPRVARWAVGSPRRGA
;
A
#
# COMPACT_ATOMS: atom_id res chain seq x y z
N MET A 1 -48.02 -2.88 61.15
CA MET A 1 -47.74 -1.46 60.83
C MET A 1 -46.33 -1.37 60.26
N SER A 2 -46.14 -0.51 59.24
CA SER A 2 -44.92 -0.30 58.44
C SER A 2 -44.65 -1.39 57.40
N ALA A 3 -45.38 -1.43 56.27
CA ALA A 3 -45.27 -0.57 55.07
C ALA A 3 -44.13 -1.02 54.14
N GLY A 4 -44.51 -1.81 53.13
CA GLY A 4 -43.64 -2.28 52.07
C GLY A 4 -43.22 -1.16 51.11
N SER A 5 -41.97 -1.24 50.66
CA SER A 5 -41.36 -0.35 49.69
C SER A 5 -41.99 -0.54 48.29
N PRO A 6 -42.24 0.53 47.52
CA PRO A 6 -42.79 0.42 46.17
C PRO A 6 -41.74 -0.07 45.15
N PRO A 7 -42.15 -0.71 44.05
CA PRO A 7 -41.24 -1.16 42.99
C PRO A 7 -40.65 0.02 42.21
N PRO A 8 -39.46 -0.13 41.59
CA PRO A 8 -38.81 0.94 40.86
C PRO A 8 -39.61 1.32 39.62
N THR A 9 -39.87 2.62 39.49
CA THR A 9 -40.49 3.26 38.35
C THR A 9 -39.68 3.01 37.08
N THR A 10 -40.38 2.60 36.03
CA THR A 10 -39.85 2.46 34.67
C THR A 10 -39.13 3.74 34.24
N ALA A 11 -37.82 3.64 34.02
CA ALA A 11 -37.03 4.70 33.42
C ALA A 11 -37.64 5.08 32.07
N SER A 12 -38.03 6.33 31.95
CA SER A 12 -38.55 6.93 30.72
C SER A 12 -37.54 6.76 29.60
N CYS A 13 -38.04 6.22 28.48
CA CYS A 13 -37.34 6.13 27.20
C CYS A 13 -36.75 7.52 26.85
N PRO A 14 -35.48 7.63 26.41
CA PRO A 14 -34.93 8.91 25.99
C PRO A 14 -35.76 9.46 24.82
N PRO A 15 -35.97 10.79 24.73
CA PRO A 15 -36.85 11.36 23.72
C PRO A 15 -36.42 10.93 22.32
N SER A 16 -37.37 10.38 21.57
CA SER A 16 -37.19 9.94 20.18
C SER A 16 -36.55 11.07 19.36
N ARG A 17 -35.37 10.80 18.80
CA ARG A 17 -34.63 11.74 17.95
C ARG A 17 -35.55 12.26 16.82
N SER A 18 -35.56 13.59 16.64
CA SER A 18 -36.50 14.29 15.77
C SER A 18 -36.41 13.88 14.28
N PRO A 19 -37.49 14.03 13.47
CA PRO A 19 -37.55 13.56 12.08
C PRO A 19 -36.48 14.14 11.14
N ARG A 20 -35.99 15.35 11.43
CA ARG A 20 -34.97 16.04 10.63
C ARG A 20 -33.62 15.30 10.59
N TRP A 21 -33.30 14.53 11.62
CA TRP A 21 -32.07 13.72 11.67
C TRP A 21 -32.12 12.50 10.75
N ARG A 22 -33.30 11.88 10.57
CA ARG A 22 -33.48 10.72 9.67
C ARG A 22 -33.27 11.11 8.21
N GLY A 23 -33.76 12.29 7.81
CA GLY A 23 -33.59 12.81 6.45
C GLY A 23 -32.13 13.07 6.07
N ARG A 24 -31.35 13.76 6.92
CA ARG A 24 -29.93 14.06 6.61
C ARG A 24 -29.04 12.82 6.63
N ALA A 25 -29.32 11.85 7.50
CA ALA A 25 -28.66 10.55 7.50
C ALA A 25 -28.92 9.82 6.18
N ALA A 26 -30.18 9.77 5.71
CA ALA A 26 -30.51 9.14 4.44
C ALA A 26 -29.85 9.82 3.22
N MET A 27 -29.74 11.15 3.19
CA MET A 27 -29.20 11.86 2.02
C MET A 27 -27.71 11.58 1.75
N ARG A 28 -26.88 11.51 2.79
CA ARG A 28 -25.44 11.23 2.60
C ARG A 28 -25.20 9.77 2.23
N ASP A 29 -25.97 8.87 2.83
CA ASP A 29 -25.97 7.45 2.49
C ASP A 29 -26.36 7.22 1.02
N LEU A 30 -27.47 7.83 0.57
CA LEU A 30 -27.90 7.79 -0.82
C LEU A 30 -26.89 8.43 -1.78
N PHE A 31 -26.21 9.50 -1.36
CA PHE A 31 -25.19 10.14 -2.19
C PHE A 31 -23.99 9.21 -2.40
N VAL A 32 -23.41 8.65 -1.34
CA VAL A 32 -22.24 7.77 -1.45
C VAL A 32 -22.60 6.49 -2.20
N VAL A 33 -23.70 5.83 -1.84
CA VAL A 33 -24.15 4.61 -2.51
C VAL A 33 -24.56 4.92 -3.96
N GLY A 34 -25.20 6.06 -4.21
CA GLY A 34 -25.56 6.51 -5.56
C GLY A 34 -24.35 6.70 -6.47
N ILE A 35 -23.26 7.29 -5.98
CA ILE A 35 -21.99 7.39 -6.71
C ILE A 35 -21.45 5.99 -7.04
N VAL A 36 -21.45 5.08 -6.06
CA VAL A 36 -20.97 3.70 -6.27
C VAL A 36 -21.83 3.00 -7.31
N LEU A 37 -23.15 3.00 -7.18
CA LEU A 37 -24.08 2.37 -8.11
C LEU A 37 -23.97 2.97 -9.52
N ALA A 38 -23.85 4.29 -9.64
CA ALA A 38 -23.65 4.96 -10.93
C ALA A 38 -22.29 4.60 -11.56
N SER A 39 -21.28 4.26 -10.77
CA SER A 39 -19.98 3.81 -11.28
C SER A 39 -19.98 2.36 -11.78
N LEU A 40 -20.96 1.52 -11.39
CA LEU A 40 -20.97 0.10 -11.76
C LEU A 40 -21.13 -0.13 -13.28
N PRO A 41 -22.08 0.50 -13.99
CA PRO A 41 -22.18 0.33 -15.45
C PRO A 41 -20.92 0.82 -16.16
N ILE A 42 -20.33 1.92 -15.69
CA ILE A 42 -19.08 2.46 -16.24
C ILE A 42 -17.94 1.48 -16.01
N THR A 43 -17.88 0.84 -14.84
CA THR A 43 -16.87 -0.14 -14.48
C THR A 43 -16.98 -1.41 -15.34
N LEU A 44 -18.20 -1.87 -15.62
CA LEU A 44 -18.39 -3.03 -16.51
C LEU A 44 -17.90 -2.75 -17.95
N ILE A 45 -18.08 -1.53 -18.44
CA ILE A 45 -17.67 -1.13 -19.80
C ILE A 45 -16.18 -0.73 -19.85
N ARG A 46 -15.69 -0.08 -18.78
CA ARG A 46 -14.33 0.44 -18.63
C ARG A 46 -13.77 0.03 -17.26
N PRO A 47 -13.33 -1.22 -17.10
CA PRO A 47 -12.94 -1.79 -15.81
C PRO A 47 -11.79 -1.06 -15.10
N TRP A 48 -10.93 -0.33 -15.84
CA TRP A 48 -9.91 0.52 -15.20
C TRP A 48 -10.50 1.63 -14.32
N VAL A 49 -11.74 2.07 -14.56
CA VAL A 49 -12.47 3.00 -13.67
C VAL A 49 -12.84 2.29 -12.36
N GLY A 50 -13.13 1.00 -12.43
CA GLY A 50 -13.38 0.16 -11.25
C GLY A 50 -12.17 0.06 -10.33
N VAL A 51 -10.95 0.01 -10.89
CA VAL A 51 -9.71 0.10 -10.11
C VAL A 51 -9.61 1.41 -9.34
N LEU A 52 -9.98 2.53 -9.98
CA LEU A 52 -10.02 3.83 -9.31
C LEU A 52 -11.07 3.84 -8.18
N ALA A 53 -12.28 3.35 -8.45
CA ALA A 53 -13.35 3.29 -7.46
C ALA A 53 -12.99 2.36 -6.29
N TRP A 54 -12.38 1.20 -6.55
CA TRP A 54 -11.86 0.28 -5.54
C TRP A 54 -10.83 0.98 -4.66
N THR A 55 -9.82 1.61 -5.26
CA THR A 55 -8.75 2.31 -4.53
C THR A 55 -9.33 3.41 -3.63
N TRP A 56 -10.30 4.17 -4.15
CA TRP A 56 -10.99 5.19 -3.37
C TRP A 56 -11.79 4.60 -2.20
N LEU A 57 -12.56 3.53 -2.44
CA LEU A 57 -13.36 2.87 -1.42
C LEU A 57 -12.49 2.21 -0.35
N SER A 58 -11.39 1.60 -0.74
CA SER A 58 -10.50 0.89 0.17
C SER A 58 -9.72 1.85 1.06
N LEU A 59 -9.07 2.87 0.46
CA LEU A 59 -8.23 3.81 1.21
C LEU A 59 -9.04 4.85 2.00
N MET A 60 -10.08 5.45 1.39
CA MET A 60 -10.86 6.51 2.05
C MET A 60 -12.06 5.97 2.83
N SER A 61 -12.62 4.82 2.44
CA SER A 61 -13.83 4.25 3.04
C SER A 61 -14.95 5.29 3.25
N PRO A 62 -15.37 6.02 2.19
CA PRO A 62 -16.34 7.12 2.28
C PRO A 62 -17.68 6.69 2.90
N HIS A 63 -18.07 5.44 2.65
CA HIS A 63 -19.27 4.80 3.18
C HIS A 63 -19.24 4.65 4.71
N ARG A 64 -18.07 4.60 5.33
CA ARG A 64 -17.93 4.60 6.81
C ARG A 64 -18.09 5.98 7.42
N TYR A 65 -18.02 7.04 6.62
CA TYR A 65 -18.37 8.34 7.12
C TYR A 65 -19.87 8.52 7.30
N CYS A 66 -20.72 7.75 6.59
CA CYS A 66 -22.19 7.76 6.60
C CYS A 66 -22.85 7.47 7.96
N TRP A 67 -24.18 7.61 8.08
CA TRP A 67 -24.89 7.43 9.37
C TRP A 67 -25.97 6.34 9.35
N GLY A 68 -26.29 5.76 8.19
CA GLY A 68 -27.31 4.72 8.05
C GLY A 68 -26.78 3.45 7.37
N PHE A 69 -27.60 2.88 6.47
CA PHE A 69 -27.34 1.59 5.82
C PHE A 69 -26.07 1.56 4.97
N ALA A 70 -25.59 2.72 4.47
CA ALA A 70 -24.38 2.78 3.66
C ALA A 70 -23.14 2.29 4.43
N THR A 71 -23.16 2.37 5.77
CA THR A 71 -22.05 1.93 6.62
C THR A 71 -21.82 0.41 6.61
N THR A 72 -22.83 -0.38 6.28
CA THR A 72 -22.76 -1.86 6.22
C THR A 72 -22.97 -2.40 4.81
N PHE A 73 -23.38 -1.57 3.86
CA PHE A 73 -23.60 -1.97 2.47
C PHE A 73 -22.26 -2.37 1.81
N PRO A 74 -22.16 -3.52 1.10
CA PRO A 74 -20.90 -4.06 0.58
C PRO A 74 -20.42 -3.34 -0.70
N VAL A 75 -20.22 -2.02 -0.61
CA VAL A 75 -19.88 -1.16 -1.75
C VAL A 75 -18.58 -1.58 -2.46
N ALA A 76 -17.56 -2.00 -1.71
CA ALA A 76 -16.28 -2.39 -2.26
C ALA A 76 -16.38 -3.72 -3.03
N GLU A 77 -17.15 -4.67 -2.54
CA GLU A 77 -17.36 -5.97 -3.20
C GLU A 77 -18.12 -5.81 -4.51
N LEU A 78 -19.15 -4.94 -4.55
CA LEU A 78 -19.88 -4.65 -5.80
C LEU A 78 -18.95 -4.08 -6.88
N VAL A 79 -18.09 -3.13 -6.52
CA VAL A 79 -17.11 -2.55 -7.44
C VAL A 79 -16.07 -3.58 -7.86
N ALA A 80 -15.57 -4.41 -6.94
CA ALA A 80 -14.61 -5.46 -7.24
C ALA A 80 -15.19 -6.47 -8.24
N ILE A 81 -16.40 -6.99 -7.98
CA ILE A 81 -17.08 -7.94 -8.87
C ILE A 81 -17.29 -7.31 -10.25
N ALA A 82 -17.84 -6.09 -10.32
CA ALA A 82 -18.02 -5.39 -11.59
C ALA A 82 -16.70 -5.19 -12.34
N THR A 83 -15.61 -4.88 -11.63
CA THR A 83 -14.27 -4.70 -12.20
C THR A 83 -13.74 -5.99 -12.78
N LEU A 84 -13.85 -7.10 -12.05
CA LEU A 84 -13.38 -8.41 -12.49
C LEU A 84 -14.19 -8.93 -13.67
N VAL A 85 -15.52 -8.78 -13.64
CA VAL A 85 -16.40 -9.14 -14.77
C VAL A 85 -16.07 -8.31 -16.01
N GLY A 86 -15.90 -6.99 -15.86
CA GLY A 86 -15.49 -6.12 -16.96
C GLY A 86 -14.07 -6.43 -17.48
N CYS A 87 -13.16 -6.84 -16.60
CA CYS A 87 -11.79 -7.22 -16.96
C CYS A 87 -11.76 -8.45 -17.90
N LEU A 88 -12.69 -9.39 -17.73
CA LEU A 88 -12.81 -10.56 -18.59
C LEU A 88 -13.20 -10.20 -20.03
N SER A 89 -14.06 -9.20 -20.21
CA SER A 89 -14.61 -8.81 -21.52
C SER A 89 -13.83 -7.69 -22.22
N THR A 90 -13.05 -6.89 -21.49
CA THR A 90 -12.34 -5.75 -22.10
C THR A 90 -11.11 -6.19 -22.91
N ALA A 91 -10.91 -5.55 -24.06
CA ALA A 91 -9.66 -5.59 -24.81
C ALA A 91 -8.64 -4.55 -24.31
N ASP A 92 -9.08 -3.54 -23.57
CA ASP A 92 -8.26 -2.45 -23.03
C ASP A 92 -7.53 -2.90 -21.75
N ARG A 93 -6.57 -3.80 -21.94
CA ARG A 93 -5.77 -4.43 -20.88
C ARG A 93 -4.35 -4.74 -21.38
N GLN A 94 -3.42 -4.91 -20.46
CA GLN A 94 -2.05 -5.36 -20.74
C GLN A 94 -1.77 -6.73 -20.12
N PRO A 95 -0.84 -7.53 -20.67
CA PRO A 95 -0.37 -8.74 -20.00
C PRO A 95 0.32 -8.37 -18.68
N ILE A 96 0.28 -9.30 -17.72
CA ILE A 96 1.00 -9.13 -16.45
C ILE A 96 2.51 -9.04 -16.75
N PRO A 97 3.19 -7.94 -16.37
CA PRO A 97 4.61 -7.77 -16.64
C PRO A 97 5.46 -8.81 -15.91
N ARG A 98 6.48 -9.33 -16.60
CA ARG A 98 7.44 -10.30 -16.06
C ARG A 98 8.56 -9.60 -15.29
N VAL A 99 8.20 -8.96 -14.19
CA VAL A 99 9.14 -8.31 -13.27
C VAL A 99 9.24 -9.09 -11.96
N TRP A 100 10.38 -9.02 -11.29
CA TRP A 100 10.65 -9.84 -10.11
C TRP A 100 9.65 -9.56 -8.97
N GLN A 101 9.14 -8.32 -8.83
CA GLN A 101 8.14 -7.99 -7.81
C GLN A 101 6.85 -8.79 -7.98
N VAL A 102 6.40 -8.98 -9.23
CA VAL A 102 5.21 -9.80 -9.52
C VAL A 102 5.46 -11.24 -9.12
N GLY A 103 6.62 -11.80 -9.47
CA GLY A 103 7.00 -13.16 -9.08
C GLY A 103 7.09 -13.34 -7.56
N VAL A 104 7.71 -12.38 -6.85
CA VAL A 104 7.82 -12.38 -5.39
C VAL A 104 6.44 -12.22 -4.73
N LEU A 105 5.55 -11.41 -5.29
CA LEU A 105 4.19 -11.25 -4.77
C LEU A 105 3.36 -12.53 -4.94
N VAL A 106 3.45 -13.21 -6.09
CA VAL A 106 2.82 -14.52 -6.30
C VAL A 106 3.40 -15.56 -5.34
N CYS A 107 4.71 -15.54 -5.11
CA CYS A 107 5.37 -16.43 -4.15
C CYS A 107 4.88 -16.18 -2.72
N LEU A 108 4.77 -14.92 -2.31
CA LEU A 108 4.24 -14.52 -1.00
C LEU A 108 2.79 -14.97 -0.84
N TRP A 109 1.94 -14.74 -1.85
CA TRP A 109 0.54 -15.17 -1.83
C TRP A 109 0.40 -16.70 -1.75
N SER A 110 1.22 -17.42 -2.51
CA SER A 110 1.25 -18.88 -2.46
C SER A 110 1.67 -19.38 -1.08
N LEU A 111 2.64 -18.73 -0.45
CA LEU A 111 3.05 -19.03 0.92
C LEU A 111 1.91 -18.78 1.91
N PHE A 112 1.15 -17.68 1.78
CA PHE A 112 -0.02 -17.45 2.62
C PHE A 112 -0.99 -18.64 2.54
N GLY A 113 -1.34 -19.10 1.34
CA GLY A 113 -2.16 -20.29 1.14
C GLY A 113 -1.60 -21.54 1.84
N ILE A 114 -0.31 -21.81 1.68
CA ILE A 114 0.36 -22.96 2.33
C ILE A 114 0.28 -22.85 3.85
N THR A 115 0.65 -21.71 4.42
CA THR A 115 0.65 -21.51 5.88
C THR A 115 -0.74 -21.57 6.48
N THR A 116 -1.78 -21.16 5.75
CA THR A 116 -3.18 -21.30 6.18
C THR A 116 -3.59 -22.76 6.34
N THR A 117 -3.10 -23.68 5.49
CA THR A 117 -3.45 -25.11 5.61
C THR A 117 -2.95 -25.78 6.89
N VAL A 118 -1.96 -25.16 7.55
CA VAL A 118 -1.34 -25.67 8.78
C VAL A 118 -1.47 -24.68 9.96
N ALA A 119 -2.38 -23.72 9.86
CA ALA A 119 -2.54 -22.66 10.86
C ALA A 119 -2.94 -23.22 12.24
N PHE A 120 -2.50 -22.55 13.31
CA PHE A 120 -2.95 -22.85 14.67
C PHE A 120 -4.45 -22.63 14.86
N ASN A 121 -5.00 -21.65 14.14
CA ASN A 121 -6.42 -21.28 14.17
C ASN A 121 -6.99 -21.35 12.74
N PRO A 122 -7.42 -22.54 12.26
CA PRO A 122 -7.80 -22.73 10.86
C PRO A 122 -8.92 -21.84 10.36
N ASP A 123 -10.02 -21.70 11.13
CA ASP A 123 -11.18 -20.92 10.65
C ASP A 123 -10.83 -19.43 10.49
N PRO A 124 -10.32 -18.71 11.52
CA PRO A 124 -9.90 -17.31 11.35
C PRO A 124 -8.84 -17.15 10.26
N ALA A 125 -7.91 -18.11 10.15
CA ALA A 125 -6.85 -18.05 9.15
C ALA A 125 -7.39 -18.15 7.72
N PHE A 126 -8.42 -18.97 7.50
CA PHE A 126 -9.08 -19.10 6.20
C PHE A 126 -9.85 -17.83 5.82
N TYR A 127 -10.58 -17.22 6.77
CA TYR A 127 -11.25 -15.93 6.55
C TYR A 127 -10.23 -14.84 6.18
N GLN A 128 -9.10 -14.78 6.89
CA GLN A 128 -8.05 -13.81 6.58
C GLN A 128 -7.42 -14.06 5.21
N LEU A 129 -7.18 -15.32 4.84
CA LEU A 129 -6.69 -15.65 3.51
C LEU A 129 -7.63 -15.15 2.40
N ILE A 130 -8.96 -15.26 2.60
CA ILE A 130 -9.94 -14.70 1.66
C ILE A 130 -9.79 -13.18 1.55
N GLU A 131 -9.72 -12.47 2.68
CA GLU A 131 -9.60 -11.00 2.69
C GLU A 131 -8.31 -10.52 2.01
N VAL A 132 -7.17 -11.15 2.32
CA VAL A 132 -5.89 -10.83 1.67
C VAL A 132 -5.91 -11.21 0.19
N SER A 133 -6.57 -12.31 -0.18
CA SER A 133 -6.72 -12.70 -1.58
C SER A 133 -7.58 -11.71 -2.36
N LYS A 134 -8.65 -11.13 -1.77
CA LYS A 134 -9.43 -10.06 -2.42
C LYS A 134 -8.54 -8.85 -2.74
N VAL A 135 -7.69 -8.45 -1.79
CA VAL A 135 -6.71 -7.37 -2.00
C VAL A 135 -5.76 -7.71 -3.15
N LEU A 136 -5.10 -8.87 -3.10
CA LEU A 136 -4.11 -9.27 -4.10
C LEU A 136 -4.71 -9.47 -5.50
N VAL A 137 -5.92 -10.02 -5.60
CA VAL A 137 -6.65 -10.12 -6.87
C VAL A 137 -6.90 -8.75 -7.46
N MET A 138 -7.33 -7.77 -6.65
CA MET A 138 -7.52 -6.41 -7.11
C MET A 138 -6.20 -5.71 -7.44
N THR A 139 -5.12 -5.99 -6.69
CA THR A 139 -3.75 -5.56 -7.01
C THR A 139 -3.31 -6.06 -8.39
N PHE A 140 -3.56 -7.33 -8.75
CA PHE A 140 -3.28 -7.84 -10.08
C PHE A 140 -4.21 -7.27 -11.15
N ALA A 141 -5.49 -7.06 -10.84
CA ALA A 141 -6.41 -6.36 -11.75
C ALA A 141 -5.90 -4.94 -12.08
N THR A 142 -5.36 -4.21 -11.10
CA THR A 142 -4.72 -2.90 -11.30
C THR A 142 -3.55 -2.99 -12.28
N VAL A 143 -2.67 -3.99 -12.13
CA VAL A 143 -1.56 -4.21 -13.07
C VAL A 143 -2.06 -4.41 -14.50
N VAL A 144 -3.13 -5.19 -14.67
CA VAL A 144 -3.67 -5.53 -15.99
C VAL A 144 -4.43 -4.36 -16.64
N LEU A 145 -5.15 -3.57 -15.84
CA LEU A 145 -6.09 -2.55 -16.32
C LEU A 145 -5.50 -1.14 -16.42
N ILE A 146 -4.47 -0.84 -15.64
CA ILE A 146 -3.72 0.43 -15.73
C ILE A 146 -2.59 0.23 -16.73
N ASN A 147 -2.90 0.37 -18.01
CA ASN A 147 -2.01 0.04 -19.14
C ASN A 147 -1.49 1.26 -19.91
N ASP A 148 -1.76 2.49 -19.43
CA ASP A 148 -1.26 3.71 -20.05
C ASP A 148 -0.89 4.79 -19.04
N ARG A 149 -0.09 5.74 -19.50
CA ARG A 149 0.45 6.84 -18.70
C ARG A 149 -0.63 7.71 -18.05
N ARG A 150 -1.77 7.94 -18.71
CA ARG A 150 -2.86 8.76 -18.16
C ARG A 150 -3.62 8.01 -17.07
N LYS A 151 -3.93 6.72 -17.28
CA LYS A 151 -4.55 5.88 -16.25
C LYS A 151 -3.67 5.77 -15.00
N LEU A 152 -2.36 5.60 -15.18
CA LEU A 152 -1.39 5.61 -14.09
C LEU A 152 -1.46 6.90 -13.27
N PHE A 153 -1.46 8.05 -13.96
CA PHE A 153 -1.59 9.34 -13.30
C PHE A 153 -2.92 9.51 -12.57
N TYR A 154 -4.05 9.10 -13.17
CA TYR A 154 -5.36 9.17 -12.50
C TYR A 154 -5.42 8.30 -11.26
N TRP A 155 -4.82 7.10 -11.31
CA TRP A 155 -4.74 6.22 -10.15
C TRP A 155 -3.92 6.85 -9.01
N VAL A 156 -2.77 7.43 -9.33
CA VAL A 156 -1.93 8.17 -8.36
C VAL A 156 -2.66 9.36 -7.76
N VAL A 157 -3.45 10.09 -8.54
CA VAL A 157 -4.30 11.18 -8.05
C VAL A 157 -5.38 10.65 -7.10
N VAL A 158 -6.00 9.51 -7.41
CA VAL A 158 -7.02 8.88 -6.55
C VAL A 158 -6.41 8.46 -5.22
N ILE A 159 -5.24 7.82 -5.22
CA ILE A 159 -4.49 7.50 -3.98
C ILE A 159 -4.25 8.78 -3.17
N ALA A 160 -3.69 9.80 -3.82
CA ALA A 160 -3.34 11.07 -3.18
C ALA A 160 -4.56 11.78 -2.55
N LEU A 161 -5.66 11.88 -3.29
CA LEU A 161 -6.86 12.59 -2.85
C LEU A 161 -7.68 11.81 -1.83
N SER A 162 -7.72 10.48 -1.92
CA SER A 162 -8.45 9.62 -0.98
C SER A 162 -8.03 9.89 0.45
N LEU A 163 -6.72 9.83 0.71
CA LEU A 163 -6.17 10.07 2.05
C LEU A 163 -5.83 11.55 2.29
N GLY A 164 -5.54 12.33 1.24
CA GLY A 164 -5.32 13.77 1.35
C GLY A 164 -6.56 14.56 1.80
N LEU A 165 -7.77 14.12 1.43
CA LEU A 165 -9.01 14.72 1.95
C LEU A 165 -9.28 14.35 3.40
N VAL A 166 -8.92 13.13 3.81
CA VAL A 166 -8.93 12.71 5.23
C VAL A 166 -7.95 13.56 6.03
N GLY A 167 -6.74 13.77 5.50
CA GLY A 167 -5.73 14.66 6.06
C GLY A 167 -6.19 16.11 6.12
N LEU A 168 -6.84 16.63 5.07
CA LEU A 168 -7.40 17.99 5.07
C LEU A 168 -8.43 18.16 6.20
N LYS A 169 -9.39 17.23 6.29
CA LYS A 169 -10.41 17.21 7.36
C LYS A 169 -9.75 17.15 8.74
N GLY A 170 -8.79 16.25 8.92
CA GLY A 170 -8.05 16.08 10.17
C GLY A 170 -7.28 17.35 10.57
N GLY A 171 -6.58 17.97 9.62
CA GLY A 171 -5.79 19.16 9.88
C GLY A 171 -6.66 20.38 10.23
N ILE A 172 -7.77 20.57 9.52
CA ILE A 172 -8.77 21.61 9.85
C ILE A 172 -9.31 21.36 11.27
N PHE A 173 -9.68 20.13 11.58
CA PHE A 173 -10.19 19.75 12.89
C PHE A 173 -9.16 20.03 14.00
N THR A 174 -7.90 19.67 13.81
CA THR A 174 -6.82 19.95 14.78
C THR A 174 -6.66 21.44 15.02
N LEU A 175 -6.67 22.28 13.98
CA LEU A 175 -6.54 23.73 14.13
C LEU A 175 -7.77 24.34 14.83
N LEU A 176 -8.99 23.98 14.42
CA LEU A 176 -10.22 24.53 14.98
C LEU A 176 -10.43 24.14 16.44
N THR A 177 -9.97 22.96 16.84
CA THR A 177 -10.09 22.47 18.23
C THR A 177 -8.90 22.89 19.10
N GLY A 178 -7.93 23.64 18.56
CA GLY A 178 -6.70 23.94 19.28
C GLY A 178 -5.97 22.66 19.73
N GLY A 179 -6.07 21.59 18.95
CA GLY A 179 -5.45 20.30 19.22
C GLY A 179 -6.04 19.53 20.38
N GLN A 180 -7.15 19.97 20.99
CA GLN A 180 -7.71 19.30 22.17
C GLN A 180 -8.33 17.92 21.90
N HIS A 181 -8.36 17.46 20.66
CA HIS A 181 -8.92 16.17 20.30
C HIS A 181 -8.03 15.43 19.32
N ARG A 182 -8.02 14.10 19.45
CA ARG A 182 -7.30 13.20 18.54
C ARG A 182 -8.00 13.11 17.20
N VAL A 183 -7.21 13.12 16.13
CA VAL A 183 -7.64 12.79 14.78
C VAL A 183 -7.66 11.27 14.63
N TYR A 184 -8.79 10.74 14.17
CA TYR A 184 -9.01 9.35 13.82
C TYR A 184 -9.38 9.22 12.35
N GLY A 185 -9.13 8.05 11.75
CA GLY A 185 -9.65 7.75 10.43
C GLY A 185 -11.13 7.34 10.45
N PRO A 186 -11.67 6.88 9.30
CA PRO A 186 -13.03 6.37 9.23
C PRO A 186 -13.20 5.13 10.14
N PRO A 187 -14.26 5.08 10.95
CA PRO A 187 -14.48 3.99 11.91
C PRO A 187 -14.71 2.65 11.22
N GLY A 188 -14.22 1.56 11.83
CA GLY A 188 -14.39 0.19 11.30
C GLY A 188 -13.61 -0.08 10.01
N THR A 189 -12.44 0.56 9.86
CA THR A 189 -11.54 0.42 8.70
C THR A 189 -10.11 0.14 9.15
N PHE A 190 -9.25 -0.24 8.20
CA PHE A 190 -7.80 -0.42 8.43
C PHE A 190 -7.09 0.80 9.00
N ILE A 191 -7.64 2.00 8.78
CA ILE A 191 -7.09 3.28 9.24
C ILE A 191 -7.95 3.94 10.33
N GLY A 192 -8.83 3.18 10.99
CA GLY A 192 -9.79 3.73 11.95
C GLY A 192 -9.14 4.29 13.22
N ASP A 193 -8.09 3.63 13.72
CA ASP A 193 -7.34 4.10 14.89
C ASP A 193 -6.42 5.29 14.57
N ASN A 194 -6.05 6.06 15.59
CA ASN A 194 -5.19 7.23 15.41
C ASN A 194 -3.78 6.85 14.93
N ASN A 195 -3.23 5.70 15.33
CA ASN A 195 -1.91 5.28 14.87
C ASN A 195 -1.91 4.86 13.40
N ASP A 196 -2.95 4.12 13.00
CA ASP A 196 -3.12 3.66 11.62
C ASP A 196 -3.38 4.83 10.67
N ALA A 197 -4.23 5.78 11.10
CA ALA A 197 -4.45 7.02 10.38
C ALA A 197 -3.14 7.81 10.21
N ALA A 198 -2.31 7.91 11.25
CA ALA A 198 -1.03 8.61 11.16
C ALA A 198 -0.11 7.99 10.10
N LEU A 199 0.03 6.66 10.10
CA LEU A 199 0.82 5.93 9.10
C LEU A 199 0.29 6.18 7.68
N ALA A 200 -1.02 6.04 7.48
CA ALA A 200 -1.68 6.25 6.19
C ALA A 200 -1.42 7.64 5.61
N LEU A 201 -1.56 8.67 6.45
CA LEU A 201 -1.32 10.05 6.08
C LEU A 201 0.18 10.30 5.78
N CYS A 202 1.10 9.74 6.57
CA CYS A 202 2.54 9.80 6.30
C CYS A 202 2.92 9.17 4.95
N MET A 203 2.37 8.00 4.61
CA MET A 203 2.58 7.35 3.31
C MET A 203 2.05 8.20 2.15
N THR A 204 1.01 9.01 2.39
CA THR A 204 0.34 9.85 1.39
C THR A 204 1.02 11.21 1.16
N LEU A 205 1.73 11.74 2.15
CA LEU A 205 2.44 13.02 2.03
C LEU A 205 3.32 13.17 0.77
N PRO A 206 4.17 12.19 0.38
CA PRO A 206 4.95 12.32 -0.84
C PRO A 206 4.08 12.43 -2.10
N PHE A 207 2.93 11.74 -2.16
CA PHE A 207 2.00 11.86 -3.29
C PHE A 207 1.50 13.30 -3.42
N LEU A 208 1.01 13.89 -2.32
CA LEU A 208 0.51 15.27 -2.31
C LEU A 208 1.60 16.30 -2.62
N TYR A 209 2.78 16.13 -2.03
CA TYR A 209 3.91 17.03 -2.22
C TYR A 209 4.38 17.09 -3.69
N PHE A 210 4.43 15.93 -4.36
CA PHE A 210 4.92 15.81 -5.73
C PHE A 210 3.82 15.97 -6.80
N LEU A 211 2.54 15.91 -6.42
CA LEU A 211 1.40 16.08 -7.33
C LEU A 211 1.48 17.30 -8.25
N PRO A 212 1.93 18.50 -7.80
CA PRO A 212 2.09 19.66 -8.70
C PRO A 212 3.08 19.43 -9.83
N ARG A 213 4.11 18.59 -9.62
CA ARG A 213 5.09 18.26 -10.67
C ARG A 213 4.49 17.30 -11.69
N LEU A 214 3.76 16.27 -11.22
CA LEU A 214 3.08 15.32 -12.10
C LEU A 214 2.02 16.01 -12.98
N VAL A 215 1.20 16.89 -12.40
CA VAL A 215 0.18 17.66 -13.12
C VAL A 215 0.80 18.48 -14.27
N ARG A 216 1.92 19.15 -14.04
CA ARG A 216 2.59 19.97 -15.06
C ARG A 216 3.22 19.13 -16.18
N GLY A 217 3.60 17.88 -15.89
CA GLY A 217 4.25 16.99 -16.86
C GLY A 217 3.32 16.40 -17.93
N LEU A 218 2.00 16.54 -17.77
CA LEU A 218 0.99 15.93 -18.65
C LEU A 218 0.18 16.95 -19.47
N ASP A 219 0.52 18.24 -19.40
CA ASP A 219 -0.20 19.36 -20.05
C ASP A 219 -1.73 19.22 -19.96
N LEU A 220 -2.21 19.02 -18.73
CA LEU A 220 -3.61 18.81 -18.46
C LEU A 220 -4.31 20.17 -18.37
N GLY A 221 -5.54 20.26 -18.90
CA GLY A 221 -6.31 21.51 -18.97
C GLY A 221 -6.48 22.22 -17.61
N ARG A 222 -6.92 23.50 -17.65
CA ARG A 222 -6.91 24.44 -16.51
C ARG A 222 -7.39 23.91 -15.14
N TRP A 223 -8.35 22.98 -15.12
CA TRP A 223 -8.87 22.37 -13.89
C TRP A 223 -7.81 21.55 -13.14
N TRP A 224 -6.94 20.84 -13.86
CA TRP A 224 -5.83 20.10 -13.26
C TRP A 224 -4.75 21.03 -12.69
N ALA A 225 -4.52 22.18 -13.32
CA ALA A 225 -3.62 23.20 -12.76
C ALA A 225 -4.10 23.71 -11.39
N TRP A 226 -5.42 23.82 -11.16
CA TRP A 226 -5.97 24.14 -9.83
C TRP A 226 -5.66 23.05 -8.80
N LEU A 227 -5.79 21.79 -9.16
CA LEU A 227 -5.38 20.67 -8.29
C LEU A 227 -3.89 20.78 -7.92
N GLY A 228 -3.03 21.05 -8.90
CA GLY A 228 -1.60 21.29 -8.66
C GLY A 228 -1.31 22.49 -7.76
N ARG A 229 -2.17 23.53 -7.74
CA ARG A 229 -2.06 24.67 -6.81
C ARG A 229 -2.61 24.37 -5.42
N ALA A 230 -3.60 23.49 -5.31
CA ALA A 230 -4.20 23.08 -4.04
C ALA A 230 -3.34 22.03 -3.29
N ALA A 231 -2.55 21.23 -4.00
CA ALA A 231 -1.78 20.13 -3.39
C ALA A 231 -0.81 20.54 -2.26
N PRO A 232 -0.12 21.70 -2.29
CA PRO A 232 0.67 22.17 -1.15
C PRO A 232 -0.17 22.41 0.11
N VAL A 233 -1.40 22.93 -0.05
CA VAL A 233 -2.34 23.11 1.06
C VAL A 233 -2.74 21.74 1.62
N LEU A 234 -3.12 20.80 0.75
CA LEU A 234 -3.42 19.42 1.17
C LEU A 234 -2.24 18.78 1.92
N THR A 235 -1.02 18.97 1.43
CA THR A 235 0.20 18.45 2.08
C THR A 235 0.37 19.04 3.48
N LEU A 236 0.23 20.36 3.63
CA LEU A 236 0.35 21.04 4.92
C LEU A 236 -0.71 20.55 5.92
N PHE A 237 -1.98 20.55 5.52
CA PHE A 237 -3.06 20.11 6.40
C PHE A 237 -2.95 18.61 6.75
N THR A 238 -2.49 17.78 5.81
CA THR A 238 -2.20 16.37 6.09
C THR A 238 -1.10 16.21 7.13
N ALA A 239 -0.01 16.99 7.05
CA ALA A 239 1.04 16.97 8.07
C ALA A 239 0.52 17.43 9.44
N ILE A 240 -0.32 18.47 9.49
CA ILE A 240 -0.98 18.92 10.72
C ILE A 240 -1.90 17.83 11.28
N ALA A 241 -2.64 17.13 10.42
CA ALA A 241 -3.49 16.01 10.84
C ALA A 241 -2.69 14.88 11.48
N VAL A 242 -1.51 14.55 10.93
CA VAL A 242 -0.61 13.55 11.54
C VAL A 242 -0.22 13.98 12.95
N VAL A 243 0.14 15.25 13.17
CA VAL A 243 0.41 15.79 14.52
C VAL A 243 -0.84 15.65 15.42
N GLY A 244 -2.01 15.99 14.88
CA GLY A 244 -3.30 15.87 15.57
C GLY A 244 -3.73 14.44 15.90
N THR A 245 -3.09 13.40 15.36
CA THR A 245 -3.37 12.01 15.75
C THR A 245 -2.83 11.67 17.14
N TYR A 246 -1.86 12.43 17.65
CA TYR A 246 -1.12 12.09 18.87
C TYR A 246 -0.44 10.70 18.83
N SER A 247 -0.09 10.20 17.64
CA SER A 247 0.63 8.93 17.48
C SER A 247 2.15 9.13 17.56
N ARG A 248 2.81 8.48 18.53
CA ARG A 248 4.28 8.47 18.66
C ARG A 248 4.98 7.90 17.42
N GLY A 249 4.50 6.76 16.94
CA GLY A 249 4.98 6.15 15.69
C GLY A 249 4.71 7.05 14.49
N GLY A 250 3.55 7.72 14.48
CA GLY A 250 3.22 8.77 13.52
C GLY A 250 4.24 9.91 13.48
N PHE A 251 4.64 10.45 14.63
CA PHE A 251 5.64 11.54 14.70
C PHE A 251 7.01 11.13 14.16
N ILE A 252 7.50 9.94 14.52
CA ILE A 252 8.78 9.42 14.03
C ILE A 252 8.72 9.23 12.52
N THR A 253 7.64 8.63 12.02
CA THR A 253 7.42 8.41 10.59
C THR A 253 7.32 9.74 9.84
N LEU A 254 6.61 10.71 10.40
CA LEU A 254 6.45 12.06 9.86
C LEU A 254 7.82 12.76 9.75
N ALA A 255 8.66 12.66 10.78
CA ALA A 255 10.01 13.21 10.76
C ALA A 255 10.86 12.60 9.64
N VAL A 256 10.84 11.27 9.48
CA VAL A 256 11.54 10.58 8.38
C VAL A 256 11.05 11.06 7.01
N VAL A 257 9.73 11.11 6.81
CA VAL A 257 9.12 11.59 5.56
C VAL A 257 9.55 13.03 5.27
N LEU A 258 9.54 13.90 6.27
CA LEU A 258 9.80 15.32 6.06
C LEU A 258 11.28 15.63 5.89
N VAL A 259 12.17 14.89 6.54
CA VAL A 259 13.61 14.91 6.20
C VAL A 259 13.81 14.49 4.74
N ALA A 260 13.16 13.40 4.30
CA ALA A 260 13.28 12.91 2.93
C ALA A 260 12.72 13.91 1.90
N LEU A 261 11.58 14.55 2.18
CA LEU A 261 11.00 15.59 1.34
C LEU A 261 11.87 16.86 1.32
N THR A 262 12.39 17.27 2.47
CA THR A 262 13.26 18.45 2.62
C THR A 262 14.56 18.27 1.85
N TRP A 263 15.19 17.10 1.95
CA TRP A 263 16.41 16.76 1.22
C TRP A 263 16.22 16.86 -0.31
N ARG A 264 15.00 16.62 -0.79
CA ARG A 264 14.64 16.67 -2.22
C ARG A 264 14.02 17.99 -2.66
N SER A 265 13.82 18.91 -1.73
CA SER A 265 13.26 20.23 -2.00
C SER A 265 14.35 21.20 -2.41
N ARG A 266 14.08 22.00 -3.45
CA ARG A 266 14.90 23.19 -3.76
C ARG A 266 14.81 24.28 -2.67
N TYR A 267 13.80 24.19 -1.80
CA TYR A 267 13.54 25.13 -0.70
C TYR A 267 13.75 24.46 0.67
N ARG A 268 14.81 23.66 0.81
CA ARG A 268 15.11 22.87 2.01
C ARG A 268 15.04 23.66 3.32
N VAL A 269 15.49 24.92 3.33
CA VAL A 269 15.45 25.78 4.52
C VAL A 269 14.03 26.16 4.92
N VAL A 270 13.17 26.49 3.94
CA VAL A 270 11.77 26.87 4.21
C VAL A 270 10.97 25.66 4.69
N VAL A 271 11.16 24.50 4.05
CA VAL A 271 10.49 23.25 4.48
C VAL A 271 10.97 22.88 5.88
N ALA A 272 12.27 22.93 6.17
CA ALA A 272 12.80 22.70 7.51
C ALA A 272 12.27 23.69 8.57
N GLY A 273 12.13 24.98 8.22
CA GLY A 273 11.57 25.99 9.12
C GLY A 273 10.09 25.74 9.46
N VAL A 274 9.26 25.47 8.45
CA VAL A 274 7.86 25.09 8.65
C VAL A 274 7.75 23.83 9.50
N MET A 275 8.68 22.89 9.31
CA MET A 275 8.78 21.66 10.07
C MET A 275 9.10 21.85 11.54
N VAL A 276 10.11 22.67 11.84
CA VAL A 276 10.45 23.02 13.22
C VAL A 276 9.27 23.72 13.89
N ILE A 277 8.60 24.64 13.20
CA ILE A 277 7.42 25.32 13.71
C ILE A 277 6.30 24.32 14.00
N ALA A 278 6.02 23.38 13.09
CA ALA A 278 5.00 22.35 13.30
C ALA A 278 5.33 21.44 14.50
N VAL A 279 6.60 21.08 14.69
CA VAL A 279 7.06 20.29 15.85
C VAL A 279 6.96 21.09 17.15
N VAL A 280 7.38 22.36 17.16
CA VAL A 280 7.31 23.24 18.34
C VAL A 280 5.86 23.51 18.72
N VAL A 281 4.99 23.79 17.75
CA VAL A 281 3.56 23.97 17.97
C VAL A 281 2.94 22.66 18.45
N GLY A 282 3.25 21.53 17.81
CA GLY A 282 2.81 20.20 18.25
C GLY A 282 3.23 19.90 19.68
N ALA A 283 4.48 20.17 20.05
CA ALA A 283 4.99 20.00 21.41
C ALA A 283 4.26 20.92 22.41
N GLY A 284 3.99 22.18 22.04
CA GLY A 284 3.19 23.09 22.85
C GLY A 284 1.75 22.60 23.07
N MET A 285 1.11 22.04 22.05
CA MET A 285 -0.24 21.47 22.13
C MET A 285 -0.27 20.17 22.96
N VAL A 286 0.78 19.36 22.87
CA VAL A 286 1.00 18.23 23.77
C VAL A 286 1.05 18.73 25.20
N THR A 287 1.81 19.77 25.53
CA THR A 287 1.94 20.20 26.94
C THR A 287 0.63 20.60 27.62
N ILE A 288 -0.41 21.07 26.94
CA ILE A 288 -1.68 21.45 27.60
C ILE A 288 -2.53 20.22 27.96
N GLN A 289 -2.67 19.26 27.04
CA GLN A 289 -3.40 18.01 27.31
C GLN A 289 -2.59 17.00 28.12
N TRP A 290 -1.28 16.95 27.89
CA TRP A 290 -0.34 16.15 28.63
C TRP A 290 -0.24 16.64 30.08
N LYS A 291 -0.16 17.96 30.35
CA LYS A 291 -0.24 18.48 31.74
C LYS A 291 -1.59 18.18 32.41
N ALA A 292 -2.70 18.17 31.66
CA ALA A 292 -4.01 17.80 32.19
C ALA A 292 -4.14 16.30 32.51
N ARG A 293 -3.35 15.42 31.87
CA ARG A 293 -3.27 13.97 32.17
C ARG A 293 -2.12 13.57 33.10
N MET A 294 -1.06 14.36 33.17
CA MET A 294 0.13 14.16 34.03
C MET A 294 -0.12 14.48 35.50
N GLY A 295 -1.28 15.04 35.85
CA GLY A 295 -1.68 15.27 37.24
C GLY A 295 -1.99 13.98 38.01
N THR A 296 -2.06 12.82 37.35
CA THR A 296 -2.31 11.51 37.97
C THR A 296 -1.11 10.59 37.75
N ILE A 297 -0.59 10.05 38.86
CA ILE A 297 0.67 9.29 38.98
C ILE A 297 0.66 7.92 38.22
N GLU A 298 -0.43 7.56 37.56
CA GLU A 298 -0.66 6.25 36.91
C GLU A 298 -0.01 6.09 35.51
N THR A 299 0.51 7.16 34.90
CA THR A 299 0.89 7.15 33.47
C THR A 299 2.29 6.61 33.15
N ALA A 300 3.25 6.66 34.08
CA ALA A 300 4.58 6.08 33.87
C ALA A 300 4.54 4.54 33.86
N GLU A 301 3.72 3.95 34.73
CA GLU A 301 3.49 2.49 34.79
C GLU A 301 2.65 1.99 33.60
N GLU A 302 1.69 2.78 33.11
CA GLU A 302 0.93 2.49 31.88
C GLU A 302 1.83 2.56 30.62
N GLU A 303 2.76 3.50 30.55
CA GLU A 303 3.71 3.58 29.43
C GLU A 303 4.73 2.43 29.45
N ASP A 304 5.27 2.11 30.63
CA ASP A 304 6.17 0.97 30.80
C ASP A 304 5.47 -0.37 30.58
N SER A 305 4.18 -0.51 30.93
CA SER A 305 3.40 -1.72 30.64
C SER A 305 3.09 -1.85 29.15
N SER A 306 2.74 -0.77 28.44
CA SER A 306 2.51 -0.79 26.99
C SER A 306 3.76 -1.14 26.18
N PHE A 307 4.92 -0.60 26.55
CA PHE A 307 6.19 -0.91 25.89
C PHE A 307 6.65 -2.34 26.19
N ARG A 308 6.61 -2.77 27.46
CA ARG A 308 6.92 -4.16 27.84
C ARG A 308 5.98 -5.16 27.18
N GLY A 309 4.69 -4.83 27.06
CA GLY A 309 3.71 -5.67 26.38
C GLY A 309 4.05 -5.90 24.90
N ARG A 310 4.51 -4.87 24.19
CA ARG A 310 4.99 -5.02 22.80
C ARG A 310 6.24 -5.89 22.70
N LEU A 311 7.21 -5.68 23.59
CA LEU A 311 8.42 -6.53 23.63
C LEU A 311 8.06 -7.99 23.90
N GLY A 312 7.14 -8.25 24.84
CA GLY A 312 6.61 -9.58 25.12
C GLY A 312 5.87 -10.18 23.92
N ALA A 313 5.08 -9.39 23.19
CA ALA A 313 4.39 -9.84 21.99
C ALA A 313 5.37 -10.18 20.85
N TRP A 314 6.44 -9.40 20.67
CA TRP A 314 7.50 -9.69 19.69
C TRP A 314 8.26 -10.96 20.05
N GLU A 315 8.49 -11.19 21.35
CA GLU A 315 9.03 -12.45 21.85
C GLU A 315 8.09 -13.62 21.57
N GLY A 316 6.78 -13.47 21.78
CA GLY A 316 5.78 -14.46 21.42
C GLY A 316 5.81 -14.84 19.94
N ALA A 317 5.83 -13.84 19.06
CA ALA A 317 5.96 -14.06 17.61
C ALA A 317 7.26 -14.80 17.24
N ARG A 318 8.37 -14.43 17.88
CA ARG A 318 9.66 -15.13 17.71
C ARG A 318 9.61 -16.57 18.21
N ASN A 319 8.92 -16.84 19.32
CA ASN A 319 8.78 -18.18 19.88
C ASN A 319 7.96 -19.08 18.96
N ILE A 320 6.88 -18.57 18.37
CA ILE A 320 6.12 -19.26 17.32
C ILE A 320 7.02 -19.59 16.13
N ALA A 321 7.78 -18.61 15.62
CA ALA A 321 8.68 -18.83 14.51
C ALA A 321 9.81 -19.82 14.82
N ARG A 322 10.28 -19.90 16.07
CA ARG A 322 11.25 -20.93 16.49
C ARG A 322 10.62 -22.33 16.49
N ALA A 323 9.38 -22.46 16.94
CA ALA A 323 8.68 -23.74 16.96
C ALA A 323 8.23 -24.21 15.56
N ARG A 324 7.87 -23.26 14.67
CA ARG A 324 7.47 -23.52 13.29
C ARG A 324 8.26 -22.64 12.30
N PRO A 325 9.55 -22.90 12.06
CA PRO A 325 10.44 -22.03 11.29
C PRO A 325 9.97 -21.71 9.87
N PHE A 326 9.34 -22.67 9.20
CA PHE A 326 8.97 -22.54 7.79
C PHE A 326 7.54 -22.06 7.55
N THR A 327 6.63 -22.34 8.48
CA THR A 327 5.19 -22.10 8.28
C THR A 327 4.61 -21.06 9.22
N GLY A 328 5.30 -20.75 10.32
CA GLY A 328 4.74 -19.94 11.41
C GLY A 328 3.47 -20.57 12.00
N GLY A 329 2.67 -19.74 12.65
CA GLY A 329 1.38 -20.09 13.22
C GLY A 329 0.19 -19.96 12.26
N GLY A 330 0.39 -19.49 11.03
CA GLY A 330 -0.66 -19.09 10.11
C GLY A 330 -1.29 -17.74 10.48
N PHE A 331 -2.20 -17.24 9.64
CA PHE A 331 -2.96 -16.02 9.93
C PHE A 331 -3.73 -16.12 11.26
N HIS A 332 -3.85 -14.98 11.96
CA HIS A 332 -4.48 -14.90 13.28
C HIS A 332 -3.88 -15.92 14.26
N ALA A 333 -2.55 -16.07 14.24
CA ALA A 333 -1.85 -16.96 15.17
C ALA A 333 -1.91 -16.46 16.62
N PHE A 334 -1.92 -15.14 16.83
CA PHE A 334 -1.69 -14.52 18.13
C PHE A 334 -2.96 -14.43 19.00
N GLN A 335 -3.61 -15.57 19.26
CA GLN A 335 -4.85 -15.62 20.05
C GLN A 335 -5.08 -16.96 20.74
N GLY A 336 -5.94 -16.93 21.77
CA GLY A 336 -6.40 -18.11 22.48
C GLY A 336 -5.26 -18.85 23.17
N TRP A 337 -5.24 -20.18 23.03
CA TRP A 337 -4.24 -21.06 23.66
C TRP A 337 -2.79 -20.74 23.26
N VAL A 338 -2.59 -20.05 22.13
CA VAL A 338 -1.25 -19.68 21.65
C VAL A 338 -0.58 -18.67 22.58
N TRP A 339 -1.36 -17.82 23.27
CA TRP A 339 -0.80 -16.90 24.28
C TRP A 339 -0.13 -17.67 25.42
N ASP A 340 -0.81 -18.66 25.98
CA ASP A 340 -0.25 -19.45 27.10
C ASP A 340 0.95 -20.30 26.66
N ALA A 341 0.93 -20.79 25.42
CA ALA A 341 1.97 -21.68 24.90
C ALA A 341 3.25 -20.96 24.44
N TYR A 342 3.15 -19.73 23.93
CA TYR A 342 4.27 -19.07 23.25
C TYR A 342 4.61 -17.67 23.78
N PHE A 343 3.69 -16.99 24.45
CA PHE A 343 3.90 -15.61 24.90
C PHE A 343 4.35 -15.59 26.37
N PRO A 344 5.32 -14.73 26.72
CA PRO A 344 5.59 -14.43 28.12
C PRO A 344 4.37 -13.71 28.74
N PRO A 345 4.16 -13.79 30.07
CA PRO A 345 2.99 -13.21 30.73
C PRO A 345 2.74 -11.75 30.37
N GLU A 346 3.80 -10.95 30.22
CA GLU A 346 3.72 -9.54 29.88
C GLU A 346 3.22 -9.30 28.44
N GLY A 347 3.40 -10.26 27.53
CA GLY A 347 2.98 -10.18 26.14
C GLY A 347 1.59 -10.74 25.85
N GLN A 348 0.97 -11.42 26.82
CA GLN A 348 -0.35 -12.04 26.62
C GLN A 348 -1.43 -10.98 26.41
N GLY A 349 -2.32 -11.22 25.43
CA GLY A 349 -3.41 -10.28 25.11
C GLY A 349 -2.97 -9.00 24.36
N HIS A 350 -1.68 -8.82 24.09
CA HIS A 350 -1.17 -7.73 23.27
C HIS A 350 -1.02 -8.17 21.80
N ASP A 351 -1.49 -7.33 20.88
CA ASP A 351 -1.20 -7.47 19.46
C ASP A 351 0.30 -7.19 19.21
N VAL A 352 0.89 -7.99 18.33
CA VAL A 352 2.30 -7.95 17.96
C VAL A 352 2.69 -6.59 17.38
N HIS A 353 1.74 -5.86 16.78
CA HIS A 353 1.91 -4.46 16.38
C HIS A 353 3.25 -4.19 15.69
N SER A 354 3.62 -5.03 14.73
CA SER A 354 4.82 -4.84 13.92
C SER A 354 4.71 -5.68 12.66
N ILE A 355 4.75 -5.05 11.49
CA ILE A 355 4.66 -5.76 10.19
C ILE A 355 5.73 -6.86 10.05
N TYR A 356 6.87 -6.71 10.73
CA TYR A 356 7.97 -7.67 10.69
C TYR A 356 7.70 -8.87 11.58
N PHE A 357 7.29 -8.65 12.83
CA PHE A 357 6.99 -9.75 13.75
C PHE A 357 5.65 -10.43 13.42
N GLU A 358 4.70 -9.70 12.83
CA GLU A 358 3.47 -10.25 12.26
C GLU A 358 3.82 -11.26 11.16
N MET A 359 4.61 -10.86 10.15
CA MET A 359 5.10 -11.78 9.10
C MET A 359 5.90 -12.96 9.65
N LEU A 360 6.77 -12.72 10.64
CA LEU A 360 7.60 -13.75 11.24
C LEU A 360 6.75 -14.78 12.01
N GLY A 361 5.83 -14.32 12.85
CA GLY A 361 5.00 -15.20 13.68
C GLY A 361 3.96 -15.95 12.87
N GLU A 362 3.33 -15.31 11.88
CA GLU A 362 2.26 -15.94 11.09
C GLU A 362 2.81 -16.81 9.95
N HIS A 363 3.93 -16.43 9.31
CA HIS A 363 4.44 -17.11 8.11
C HIS A 363 5.89 -17.63 8.23
N GLY A 364 6.49 -17.54 9.42
CA GLY A 364 7.84 -18.03 9.68
C GLY A 364 8.93 -17.18 9.01
N TYR A 365 10.16 -17.70 9.04
CA TYR A 365 11.31 -17.04 8.41
C TYR A 365 11.17 -16.88 6.89
N PRO A 366 10.62 -17.85 6.13
CA PRO A 366 10.38 -17.66 4.70
C PRO A 366 9.45 -16.48 4.40
N GLY A 367 8.34 -16.35 5.16
CA GLY A 367 7.40 -15.25 4.99
C GLY A 367 8.04 -13.90 5.23
N LEU A 368 8.78 -13.77 6.34
CA LEU A 368 9.54 -12.55 6.63
C LEU A 368 10.59 -12.26 5.54
N ALA A 369 11.33 -13.26 5.08
CA ALA A 369 12.38 -13.07 4.08
C ALA A 369 11.80 -12.58 2.73
N ILE A 370 10.71 -13.18 2.27
CA ILE A 370 10.01 -12.79 1.03
C ILE A 370 9.43 -11.38 1.18
N PHE A 371 8.81 -11.07 2.32
CA PHE A 371 8.27 -9.74 2.61
C PHE A 371 9.37 -8.66 2.63
N LEU A 372 10.51 -8.93 3.29
CA LEU A 372 11.65 -8.02 3.32
C LEU A 372 12.31 -7.86 1.95
N LEU A 373 12.38 -8.93 1.15
CA LEU A 373 12.84 -8.85 -0.24
C LEU A 373 11.93 -7.95 -1.05
N LEU A 374 10.61 -8.08 -0.90
CA LEU A 374 9.64 -7.25 -1.60
C LEU A 374 9.76 -5.78 -1.18
N LEU A 375 9.77 -5.49 0.13
CA LEU A 375 9.88 -4.14 0.68
C LEU A 375 11.22 -3.48 0.34
N GLY A 376 12.33 -4.12 0.74
CA GLY A 376 13.68 -3.60 0.56
C GLY A 376 14.11 -3.57 -0.90
N GLY A 377 13.83 -4.62 -1.66
CA GLY A 377 14.13 -4.68 -3.09
C GLY A 377 13.38 -3.61 -3.88
N SER A 378 12.09 -3.38 -3.57
CA SER A 378 11.30 -2.33 -4.21
C SER A 378 11.79 -0.93 -3.83
N PHE A 379 12.18 -0.71 -2.57
CA PHE A 379 12.79 0.54 -2.13
C PHE A 379 14.09 0.86 -2.90
N LEU A 380 14.98 -0.14 -3.02
CA LEU A 380 16.24 0.01 -3.75
C LEU A 380 16.02 0.22 -5.24
N GLN A 381 15.05 -0.47 -5.85
CA GLN A 381 14.71 -0.28 -7.25
C GLN A 381 14.09 1.09 -7.52
N ALA A 382 13.20 1.59 -6.65
CA ALA A 382 12.66 2.94 -6.75
C ALA A 382 13.78 3.99 -6.68
N GLU A 383 14.78 3.80 -5.80
CA GLU A 383 15.95 4.68 -5.73
C GLU A 383 16.82 4.63 -6.98
N ARG A 384 17.09 3.42 -7.52
CA ARG A 384 17.85 3.24 -8.76
C ARG A 384 17.14 3.89 -9.94
N MET A 385 15.84 3.64 -10.07
CA MET A 385 14.96 4.22 -11.09
C MET A 385 14.98 5.76 -11.02
N ARG A 386 14.81 6.32 -9.82
CA ARG A 386 14.86 7.77 -9.57
C ARG A 386 16.19 8.38 -9.96
N ARG A 387 17.32 7.81 -9.49
CA ARG A 387 18.67 8.32 -9.80
C ARG A 387 18.96 8.26 -11.31
N ARG A 388 18.55 7.18 -11.98
CA ARG A 388 18.72 7.02 -13.43
C ARG A 388 17.87 8.04 -14.18
N ALA A 389 16.59 8.19 -13.84
CA ALA A 389 15.70 9.17 -14.44
C ALA A 389 16.24 10.60 -14.30
N ARG A 390 16.77 10.96 -13.13
CA ARG A 390 17.43 12.26 -12.89
C ARG A 390 18.63 12.49 -13.80
N ARG A 391 19.49 11.48 -14.00
CA ARG A 391 20.65 11.57 -14.90
C ARG A 391 20.23 11.76 -16.36
N LEU A 392 19.12 11.16 -16.76
CA LEU A 392 18.56 11.25 -18.11
C LEU A 392 17.65 12.47 -18.31
N GLY A 393 17.45 13.32 -17.28
CA GLY A 393 16.56 14.47 -17.35
C GLY A 393 15.06 14.12 -17.38
N ASN A 394 14.67 12.86 -17.14
CA ASN A 394 13.27 12.45 -17.09
C ASN A 394 12.67 12.78 -15.71
N THR A 395 12.09 13.98 -15.61
CA THR A 395 11.55 14.51 -14.35
C THR A 395 10.32 13.77 -13.84
N GLU A 396 9.53 13.14 -14.73
CA GLU A 396 8.33 12.40 -14.35
C GLU A 396 8.67 11.08 -13.64
N VAL A 397 9.54 10.25 -14.25
CA VAL A 397 9.99 8.99 -13.64
C VAL A 397 10.80 9.26 -12.37
N GLU A 398 11.59 10.32 -12.34
CA GLU A 398 12.25 10.78 -11.11
C GLU A 398 11.22 11.08 -10.01
N THR A 399 10.13 11.75 -10.35
CA THR A 399 9.07 12.11 -9.41
C THR A 399 8.34 10.88 -8.89
N TYR A 400 7.95 9.94 -9.75
CA TYR A 400 7.33 8.68 -9.31
C TYR A 400 8.25 7.87 -8.42
N GLY A 401 9.52 7.71 -8.81
CA GLY A 401 10.52 7.01 -8.00
C GLY A 401 10.72 7.67 -6.63
N ALA A 402 10.64 9.02 -6.57
CA ALA A 402 10.69 9.73 -5.32
C ALA A 402 9.47 9.50 -4.43
N ILE A 403 8.27 9.47 -5.01
CA ILE A 403 7.02 9.20 -4.29
C ILE A 403 7.07 7.81 -3.65
N ILE A 404 7.29 6.79 -4.47
CA ILE A 404 7.29 5.38 -4.05
C ILE A 404 8.31 5.16 -2.94
N GLN A 405 9.53 5.65 -3.11
CA GLN A 405 10.59 5.43 -2.14
C GLN A 405 10.29 6.06 -0.77
N ILE A 406 9.76 7.29 -0.73
CA ILE A 406 9.43 7.95 0.54
C ILE A 406 8.22 7.28 1.20
N ALA A 407 7.23 6.86 0.41
CA ALA A 407 6.06 6.14 0.91
C ALA A 407 6.45 4.76 1.48
N LEU A 408 7.36 4.03 0.81
CA LEU A 408 7.90 2.77 1.32
C LEU A 408 8.73 2.97 2.59
N ALA A 409 9.50 4.06 2.69
CA ALA A 409 10.20 4.41 3.94
C ALA A 409 9.22 4.71 5.08
N ALA A 410 8.13 5.43 4.79
CA ALA A 410 7.07 5.69 5.76
C ALA A 410 6.44 4.38 6.25
N TYR A 411 6.11 3.47 5.33
CA TYR A 411 5.59 2.15 5.65
C TYR A 411 6.57 1.32 6.50
N ALA A 412 7.85 1.26 6.11
CA ALA A 412 8.87 0.49 6.81
C ALA A 412 9.11 0.98 8.25
N VAL A 413 9.10 2.30 8.47
CA VAL A 413 9.34 2.91 9.79
C VAL A 413 8.08 2.86 10.64
N GLY A 414 6.94 3.34 10.12
CA GLY A 414 5.71 3.39 10.90
C GLY A 414 5.06 2.02 11.12
N GLY A 415 5.18 1.13 10.13
CA GLY A 415 4.75 -0.26 10.25
C GLY A 415 5.60 -1.09 11.21
N ALA A 416 6.80 -0.64 11.58
CA ALA A 416 7.60 -1.32 12.62
C ALA A 416 6.87 -1.41 13.96
N ALA A 417 5.93 -0.49 14.21
CA ALA A 417 5.13 -0.40 15.43
C ALA A 417 3.62 -0.60 15.19
N LEU A 418 3.23 -1.18 14.04
CA LEU A 418 1.83 -1.48 13.68
C LEU A 418 1.69 -2.85 12.97
N GLY A 419 0.63 -3.58 13.27
CA GLY A 419 0.28 -4.85 12.61
C GLY A 419 -0.54 -4.59 11.35
N LYS A 420 0.14 -4.24 10.24
CA LYS A 420 -0.47 -3.88 8.95
C LYS A 420 0.25 -4.51 7.77
N ALA A 421 0.72 -5.74 7.92
CA ALA A 421 1.47 -6.43 6.89
C ALA A 421 0.61 -6.79 5.65
N TYR A 422 -0.72 -6.88 5.83
CA TYR A 422 -1.69 -7.25 4.79
C TYR A 422 -2.46 -6.08 4.18
N TRP A 423 -2.09 -4.85 4.53
CA TRP A 423 -2.83 -3.68 4.10
C TRP A 423 -2.60 -3.36 2.62
N ASP A 424 -3.67 -3.07 1.88
CA ASP A 424 -3.69 -2.87 0.43
C ASP A 424 -2.77 -1.74 -0.05
N TYR A 425 -2.63 -0.65 0.73
CA TYR A 425 -1.80 0.47 0.34
C TYR A 425 -0.32 0.10 0.14
N PHE A 426 0.21 -0.89 0.88
CA PHE A 426 1.57 -1.38 0.63
C PHE A 426 1.67 -2.02 -0.76
N TYR A 427 0.72 -2.88 -1.11
CA TYR A 427 0.68 -3.56 -2.40
C TYR A 427 0.44 -2.58 -3.57
N ASP A 428 -0.32 -1.52 -3.35
CA ASP A 428 -0.46 -0.41 -4.31
C ASP A 428 0.88 0.26 -4.61
N LEU A 429 1.75 0.47 -3.61
CA LEU A 429 3.09 1.02 -3.85
C LEU A 429 3.98 0.09 -4.67
N ILE A 430 3.88 -1.21 -4.42
CA ILE A 430 4.61 -2.23 -5.20
C ILE A 430 4.15 -2.19 -6.67
N ILE A 431 2.84 -2.16 -6.90
CA ILE A 431 2.30 -2.12 -8.26
C ILE A 431 2.54 -0.79 -8.95
N LEU A 432 2.53 0.32 -8.22
CA LEU A 432 2.93 1.61 -8.76
C LEU A 432 4.38 1.58 -9.27
N LEU A 433 5.29 0.93 -8.55
CA LEU A 433 6.67 0.73 -9.04
C LEU A 433 6.71 -0.12 -10.30
N VAL A 434 5.97 -1.23 -10.34
CA VAL A 434 5.88 -2.09 -11.52
C VAL A 434 5.36 -1.31 -12.73
N LEU A 435 4.25 -0.60 -12.58
CA LEU A 435 3.61 0.16 -13.65
C LEU A 435 4.48 1.32 -14.15
N VAL A 436 5.17 2.04 -13.25
CA VAL A 436 6.10 3.09 -13.67
C VAL A 436 7.26 2.49 -14.46
N HIS A 437 7.81 1.36 -14.00
CA HIS A 437 8.91 0.69 -14.70
C HIS A 437 8.52 0.20 -16.10
N THR A 438 7.28 -0.28 -16.28
CA THR A 438 6.82 -0.88 -17.53
C THR A 438 6.22 0.15 -18.50
N LEU A 439 5.47 1.13 -17.99
CA LEU A 439 4.78 2.12 -18.83
C LEU A 439 5.65 3.33 -19.16
N LEU A 440 6.67 3.62 -18.35
CA LEU A 440 7.57 4.75 -18.53
C LEU A 440 9.04 4.28 -18.63
N PRO A 441 9.38 3.44 -19.63
CA PRO A 441 10.73 2.93 -19.80
C PRO A 441 11.70 4.10 -20.03
N LEU A 442 12.87 4.03 -19.40
CA LEU A 442 13.92 5.01 -19.61
C LEU A 442 14.67 4.60 -20.89
N ALA A 443 14.98 5.54 -21.80
CA ALA A 443 15.44 5.29 -23.18
C ALA A 443 16.63 4.32 -23.40
N ALA A 444 17.31 3.87 -22.34
CA ALA A 444 18.31 2.80 -22.39
C ALA A 444 17.73 1.39 -22.09
N ASP A 445 16.41 1.25 -21.94
CA ASP A 445 15.67 -0.02 -21.79
C ASP A 445 15.10 -0.51 -23.14
N GLY A 446 15.63 -0.03 -24.26
CA GLY A 446 15.34 -0.58 -25.60
C GLY A 446 15.86 -2.03 -25.74
N PRO A 447 15.42 -2.77 -26.78
CA PRO A 447 15.52 -4.23 -26.90
C PRO A 447 16.92 -4.86 -26.79
N ALA A 448 17.99 -4.05 -26.75
CA ALA A 448 19.36 -4.52 -26.56
C ALA A 448 19.63 -5.17 -25.19
N ALA A 449 18.85 -4.84 -24.13
CA ALA A 449 19.06 -5.42 -22.80
C ALA A 449 18.51 -6.87 -22.66
N ASP A 450 17.39 -7.17 -23.33
CA ASP A 450 16.83 -8.53 -23.36
C ASP A 450 17.59 -9.44 -24.35
N GLU A 451 18.08 -8.90 -25.47
CA GLU A 451 18.92 -9.68 -26.40
C GLU A 451 20.29 -10.03 -25.82
N ALA A 452 20.88 -9.17 -24.98
CA ALA A 452 22.16 -9.47 -24.31
C ALA A 452 22.03 -10.59 -23.26
N GLY A 453 20.88 -10.70 -22.58
CA GLY A 453 20.59 -11.78 -21.63
C GLY A 453 20.37 -13.13 -22.31
N VAL A 454 19.72 -13.15 -23.48
CA VAL A 454 19.48 -14.37 -24.26
C VAL A 454 20.72 -14.80 -25.04
N ALA A 455 21.49 -13.87 -25.60
CA ALA A 455 22.74 -14.15 -26.31
C ALA A 455 23.85 -14.66 -25.36
N GLY A 456 23.91 -14.17 -24.11
CA GLY A 456 24.85 -14.65 -23.10
C GLY A 456 24.61 -16.10 -22.67
N VAL A 457 23.34 -16.54 -22.63
CA VAL A 457 22.97 -17.93 -22.30
C VAL A 457 23.15 -18.85 -23.52
N ALA A 458 22.85 -18.37 -24.73
CA ALA A 458 23.09 -19.13 -25.96
C ALA A 458 24.60 -19.34 -26.23
N ALA A 459 25.43 -18.32 -26.01
CA ALA A 459 26.89 -18.42 -26.19
C ALA A 459 27.54 -19.39 -25.18
N ALA A 460 27.04 -19.45 -23.94
CA ALA A 460 27.52 -20.40 -22.93
C ALA A 460 27.15 -21.86 -23.26
N THR A 461 26.10 -22.08 -24.04
CA THR A 461 25.62 -23.42 -24.41
C THR A 461 26.34 -23.96 -25.66
N VAL A 462 26.75 -23.09 -26.58
CA VAL A 462 27.51 -23.48 -27.79
C VAL A 462 29.01 -23.73 -27.50
N ALA A 463 29.58 -23.11 -26.47
CA ALA A 463 30.99 -23.29 -26.10
C ALA A 463 31.34 -24.70 -25.54
N ARG A 464 30.35 -25.58 -25.32
CA ARG A 464 30.56 -26.94 -24.78
C ARG A 464 30.47 -28.07 -25.80
N TRP A 465 30.28 -27.79 -27.08
CA TRP A 465 30.26 -28.83 -28.11
C TRP A 465 31.47 -28.73 -29.04
N ARG A 466 32.45 -29.64 -28.86
CA ARG A 466 33.49 -29.94 -29.85
C ARG A 466 33.08 -31.20 -30.61
N PRO A 467 32.93 -31.17 -31.95
CA PRO A 467 32.74 -32.41 -32.71
C PRO A 467 34.02 -33.26 -32.66
N PRO A 468 33.91 -34.61 -32.70
CA PRO A 468 35.06 -35.49 -32.69
C PRO A 468 35.89 -35.34 -33.98
N GLU A 469 37.22 -35.28 -33.83
CA GLU A 469 38.17 -35.23 -34.93
C GLU A 469 38.10 -36.53 -35.75
N ARG A 470 38.02 -36.40 -37.09
CA ARG A 470 38.14 -37.54 -38.01
C ARG A 470 39.62 -37.97 -38.14
N PRO A 471 39.93 -39.27 -38.23
CA PRO A 471 41.31 -39.72 -38.44
C PRO A 471 41.79 -39.31 -39.84
N ARG A 472 43.01 -38.79 -39.92
CA ARG A 472 43.73 -38.53 -41.18
C ARG A 472 44.27 -39.86 -41.74
N GLY A 473 43.87 -40.24 -42.94
CA GLY A 473 44.52 -41.32 -43.69
C GLY A 473 43.66 -41.86 -44.83
N GLY A 474 44.00 -41.50 -46.07
CA GLY A 474 43.38 -42.09 -47.28
C GLY A 474 43.56 -41.20 -48.51
N SER A 475 44.36 -41.69 -49.46
CA SER A 475 44.81 -41.09 -50.73
C SER A 475 43.67 -40.58 -51.65
N PRO A 476 43.92 -39.63 -52.56
CA PRO A 476 42.89 -39.09 -53.45
C PRO A 476 42.66 -39.96 -54.70
N PRO A 477 41.42 -40.12 -55.18
CA PRO A 477 41.15 -40.60 -56.53
C PRO A 477 41.06 -39.44 -57.55
N PRO A 478 41.15 -39.71 -58.86
CA PRO A 478 41.59 -38.73 -59.85
C PRO A 478 40.46 -37.85 -60.40
N ARG A 479 40.88 -36.69 -60.94
CA ARG A 479 40.05 -35.70 -61.63
C ARG A 479 39.38 -36.29 -62.87
N VAL A 480 38.09 -36.05 -63.03
CA VAL A 480 37.39 -36.13 -64.33
C VAL A 480 36.87 -34.74 -64.68
N ALA A 481 37.15 -34.35 -65.93
CA ALA A 481 36.89 -33.04 -66.48
C ALA A 481 35.45 -32.90 -67.03
N ARG A 482 34.96 -31.65 -66.93
CA ARG A 482 34.04 -30.89 -67.81
C ARG A 482 32.97 -31.66 -68.60
N TRP A 483 31.74 -31.13 -68.55
CA TRP A 483 31.01 -30.69 -69.76
C TRP A 483 30.15 -29.46 -69.46
N ALA A 484 30.19 -28.50 -70.38
CA ALA A 484 29.41 -27.27 -70.40
C ALA A 484 28.34 -27.38 -71.48
N VAL A 485 27.09 -26.97 -71.20
CA VAL A 485 26.03 -26.48 -72.12
C VAL A 485 24.95 -25.93 -71.16
N GLY A 486 24.29 -24.77 -71.29
CA GLY A 486 24.15 -23.77 -72.33
C GLY A 486 22.86 -23.01 -71.95
N SER A 487 22.91 -21.67 -71.95
CA SER A 487 21.74 -20.83 -71.78
C SER A 487 20.86 -20.84 -73.03
N PRO A 488 19.58 -20.46 -72.90
CA PRO A 488 19.07 -19.46 -73.83
C PRO A 488 18.36 -18.29 -73.15
N ARG A 489 18.44 -17.16 -73.84
CA ARG A 489 17.91 -15.83 -73.53
C ARG A 489 16.39 -15.73 -73.77
N ARG A 490 15.78 -14.82 -72.98
CA ARG A 490 14.69 -13.85 -73.24
C ARG A 490 13.87 -13.92 -74.53
N GLY A 491 12.56 -13.67 -74.39
CA GLY A 491 11.81 -12.80 -75.31
C GLY A 491 10.29 -13.02 -75.35
N ALA A 492 9.53 -12.15 -74.66
CA ALA A 492 8.31 -11.45 -75.10
C ALA A 492 7.74 -10.66 -73.91
#